data_AF-A0A970UCY7-F1
#
_entry.id   AF-A0A970UCY7-F1
#
_cell.length_a   1.000
_cell.length_b   1.000
_cell.length_c   1.000
_cell.angle_alpha   90.00
_cell.angle_beta   90.00
_cell.angle_gamma   90.00
#
_symmetry.space_group_name_H-M   'P 1'
#
loop_
_entity.id
_entity.type
_entity.pdbx_description
1 polymer ?
#
loop_
_entity_poly.entity_id
_entity_poly.type
_entity_poly.pdbx_seq_one_letter_code
_entity_poly.pdbx_strand_id
1 'polypeptide(L)'
;MNNGSRKYQHIFFDLDMTLWDFESNAREAYQDIYHTFRLSDRGIASLNDFVSTYFVHNDRLWQQYRNGEIEKELLRSLRFELTLRDYGIDDPALAHAIGHEYVTISPTKTRLFPNAHATLAYLQKQ
;
A
#
# COMPACT_ATOMS: atom_id res chain seq x y z
N MET A 1 35.69 -7.06 -34.02
CA MET A 1 35.38 -7.39 -32.61
C MET A 1 33.90 -7.75 -32.55
N ASN A 2 33.59 -9.02 -32.32
CA ASN A 2 32.22 -9.52 -32.30
C ASN A 2 31.58 -9.10 -30.97
N ASN A 3 30.88 -7.97 -30.95
CA ASN A 3 30.10 -7.57 -29.79
C ASN A 3 28.77 -8.34 -29.83
N GLY A 4 28.82 -9.65 -29.57
CA GLY A 4 27.64 -10.50 -29.54
C GLY A 4 26.74 -10.04 -28.40
N SER A 5 25.70 -9.24 -28.72
CA SER A 5 24.76 -8.78 -27.71
C SER A 5 24.07 -10.01 -27.11
N ARG A 6 24.28 -10.27 -25.82
CA ARG A 6 23.54 -11.34 -25.13
C ARG A 6 22.06 -10.96 -25.15
N LYS A 7 21.23 -11.79 -25.78
CA LYS A 7 19.78 -11.64 -25.72
C LYS A 7 19.29 -12.09 -24.34
N TYR A 8 18.68 -11.18 -23.58
CA TYR A 8 18.03 -11.52 -22.32
C TYR A 8 16.95 -12.59 -22.56
N GLN A 9 16.98 -13.68 -21.79
CA GLN A 9 15.99 -14.76 -21.86
C GLN A 9 14.90 -14.62 -20.80
N HIS A 10 15.20 -13.88 -19.73
CA HIS A 10 14.31 -13.69 -18.59
C HIS A 10 14.32 -12.21 -18.20
N ILE A 11 13.14 -11.67 -17.95
CA ILE A 11 12.94 -10.32 -17.42
C ILE A 11 12.10 -10.48 -16.16
N PHE A 12 12.66 -10.04 -15.03
CA PHE A 12 11.96 -10.02 -13.75
C PHE A 12 11.44 -8.60 -13.51
N PHE A 13 10.15 -8.49 -13.29
CA PHE A 13 9.51 -7.23 -12.93
C PHE A 13 9.22 -7.22 -11.45
N ASP A 14 9.57 -6.11 -10.80
CA ASP A 14 8.89 -5.73 -9.58
C ASP A 14 7.43 -5.34 -9.89
N LEU A 15 6.54 -5.44 -8.91
CA LEU A 15 5.12 -5.17 -9.11
C LEU A 15 4.76 -3.74 -8.70
N ASP A 16 4.87 -3.45 -7.41
CA ASP A 16 4.46 -2.17 -6.81
C ASP A 16 5.36 -1.04 -7.27
N MET A 17 4.79 0.10 -7.65
CA MET A 17 5.53 1.24 -8.20
C MET A 17 6.32 0.96 -9.50
N THR A 18 6.11 -0.21 -10.12
CA THR A 18 6.72 -0.58 -11.41
C THR A 18 5.66 -0.86 -12.48
N LEU A 19 4.78 -1.84 -12.23
CA LEU A 19 3.64 -2.16 -13.10
C LEU A 19 2.34 -1.69 -12.47
N TRP A 20 2.21 -1.92 -11.16
CA TRP A 20 1.06 -1.59 -10.34
C TRP A 20 1.18 -0.17 -9.79
N ASP A 21 0.20 0.68 -10.05
CA ASP A 21 0.15 2.04 -9.49
C ASP A 21 -0.30 1.98 -8.03
N PHE A 22 0.64 1.55 -7.19
CA PHE A 22 0.41 1.30 -5.76
C PHE A 22 -0.09 2.55 -5.05
N GLU A 23 0.44 3.74 -5.35
CA GLU A 23 0.06 4.98 -4.67
C GLU A 23 -1.39 5.36 -4.96
N SER A 24 -1.80 5.35 -6.23
CA SER A 24 -3.19 5.65 -6.59
C SER A 24 -4.15 4.60 -6.04
N ASN A 25 -3.79 3.32 -6.12
CA ASN A 25 -4.61 2.23 -5.60
C ASN A 25 -4.75 2.29 -4.07
N ALA A 26 -3.66 2.51 -3.34
CA ALA A 26 -3.68 2.67 -1.89
C ALA A 26 -4.50 3.89 -1.46
N ARG A 27 -4.36 5.02 -2.16
CA ARG A 27 -5.16 6.22 -1.91
C ARG A 27 -6.66 5.97 -2.08
N GLU A 28 -7.05 5.22 -3.10
CA GLU A 28 -8.44 4.82 -3.32
C GLU A 28 -8.95 3.90 -2.18
N ALA A 29 -8.12 2.96 -1.72
CA ALA A 29 -8.46 2.13 -0.56
C ALA A 29 -8.60 2.95 0.74
N TYR A 30 -7.72 3.93 0.98
CA TYR A 30 -7.84 4.82 2.15
C TYR A 30 -9.10 5.67 2.10
N GLN A 31 -9.52 6.11 0.91
CA GLN A 31 -10.77 6.82 0.73
C GLN A 31 -11.98 5.96 1.14
N ASP A 32 -12.03 4.71 0.66
CA ASP A 32 -13.12 3.79 1.02
C ASP A 32 -13.16 3.53 2.53
N ILE A 33 -12.00 3.31 3.16
CA ILE A 33 -11.87 3.13 4.61
C ILE A 33 -12.36 4.37 5.37
N TYR A 34 -11.90 5.55 4.96
CA TYR A 34 -12.22 6.81 5.61
C TYR A 34 -13.74 7.04 5.66
N HIS A 35 -14.44 6.75 4.56
CA HIS A 35 -15.89 6.85 4.47
C HIS A 35 -16.62 5.71 5.18
N THR A 36 -16.20 4.46 5.00
CA THR A 36 -16.84 3.27 5.58
C THR A 36 -16.85 3.31 7.10
N PHE A 37 -15.73 3.71 7.71
CA PHE A 37 -15.59 3.79 9.16
C PHE A 37 -15.97 5.16 9.75
N ARG A 38 -16.42 6.10 8.91
CA ARG A 38 -16.82 7.47 9.27
C ARG A 38 -15.77 8.17 10.12
N LEU A 39 -14.52 8.18 9.64
CA LEU A 39 -13.40 8.71 10.41
C LEU A 39 -13.50 10.22 10.66
N SER A 40 -14.25 10.95 9.82
CA SER A 40 -14.64 12.34 10.07
C SER A 40 -15.35 12.52 11.40
N ASP A 41 -16.31 11.65 11.69
CA ASP A 41 -17.17 11.73 12.89
C ASP A 41 -16.39 11.35 14.15
N ARG A 42 -15.23 10.69 13.97
CA ARG A 42 -14.33 10.26 15.04
C ARG A 42 -13.18 11.25 15.30
N GLY A 43 -13.16 12.40 14.62
CA GLY A 43 -12.19 13.47 14.86
C GLY A 43 -11.06 13.58 13.83
N ILE A 44 -11.10 12.79 12.75
CA ILE A 44 -10.11 12.90 11.66
C ILE A 44 -10.68 13.80 10.56
N ALA A 45 -10.31 15.08 10.58
CA ALA A 45 -10.98 16.15 9.81
C ALA A 45 -11.03 15.93 8.29
N SER A 46 -10.02 15.28 7.71
CA SER A 46 -10.00 14.98 6.28
C SER A 46 -9.31 13.65 5.95
N LEU A 47 -9.59 13.14 4.75
CA LEU A 47 -8.86 12.00 4.18
C LEU A 47 -7.35 12.28 4.08
N ASN A 48 -6.96 13.51 3.76
CA ASN A 48 -5.55 13.86 3.63
C ASN A 48 -4.84 13.80 5.00
N ASP A 49 -5.50 14.25 6.06
CA ASP A 49 -4.96 14.16 7.42
C ASP A 49 -4.77 12.69 7.80
N PHE A 50 -5.80 11.86 7.61
CA PHE A 50 -5.73 10.41 7.83
C PHE A 50 -4.54 9.76 7.10
N VAL A 51 -4.45 9.99 5.79
CA VAL A 51 -3.42 9.40 4.94
C VAL A 51 -2.02 9.89 5.33
N SER A 52 -1.86 11.18 5.62
CA SER A 52 -0.57 11.75 5.99
C SER A 52 -0.04 11.18 7.32
N THR A 53 -0.90 11.08 8.34
CA THR A 53 -0.55 10.46 9.63
C THR A 53 -0.26 8.97 9.46
N TYR A 54 -1.09 8.28 8.66
CA TYR A 54 -0.88 6.87 8.37
C TYR A 54 0.48 6.61 7.73
N PHE A 55 0.89 7.43 6.76
CA PHE A 55 2.18 7.24 6.08
C PHE A 55 3.37 7.33 7.03
N VAL A 56 3.33 8.23 8.01
CA VAL A 56 4.39 8.36 9.03
C VAL A 56 4.57 7.05 9.82
N HIS A 57 3.47 6.46 10.31
CA HIS A 57 3.54 5.21 11.07
C HIS A 57 3.86 4.01 10.18
N ASN A 58 3.26 3.94 8.99
CA ASN A 58 3.47 2.86 8.05
C ASN A 58 4.95 2.80 7.60
N ASP A 59 5.57 3.92 7.24
CA ASP A 59 6.98 3.94 6.82
C ASP A 59 7.91 3.48 7.96
N ARG A 60 7.72 4.04 9.16
CA ARG A 60 8.47 3.64 10.36
C ARG A 60 8.37 2.14 10.62
N LEU A 61 7.16 1.58 10.60
CA LEU A 61 6.94 0.16 10.87
C LEU A 61 7.50 -0.74 9.76
N TRP A 62 7.42 -0.32 8.50
CA TRP A 62 8.08 -1.04 7.41
C TRP A 62 9.59 -1.04 7.56
N GLN A 63 10.20 0.04 8.06
CA GLN A 63 11.62 0.07 8.38
C GLN A 63 11.97 -0.96 9.47
N GLN A 64 11.19 -0.99 10.56
CA GLN A 64 11.39 -1.97 11.64
C GLN A 64 11.24 -3.42 11.14
N TYR A 65 10.24 -3.69 10.30
CA TYR A 65 10.05 -5.01 9.70
C TYR A 65 11.24 -5.41 8.81
N ARG A 66 11.74 -4.50 7.96
CA ARG A 66 12.92 -4.76 7.12
C ARG A 66 14.18 -5.05 7.94
N ASN A 67 14.28 -4.47 9.14
CA ASN A 67 15.37 -4.73 10.08
C ASN A 67 15.18 -6.02 10.90
N GLY A 68 14.03 -6.71 10.77
CA GLY A 68 13.71 -7.90 11.57
C GLY A 68 13.30 -7.59 13.01
N GLU A 69 12.95 -6.35 13.33
CA GLU A 69 12.60 -5.90 14.68
C GLU A 69 11.15 -6.25 15.06
N ILE A 70 10.27 -6.34 14.06
CA ILE A 70 8.86 -6.70 14.24
C ILE A 70 8.42 -7.73 13.20
N GLU A 71 7.40 -8.50 13.54
CA GLU A 71 6.74 -9.41 12.60
C GLU A 71 5.76 -8.67 11.68
N LYS A 72 5.49 -9.26 10.51
CA LYS A 72 4.60 -8.66 9.50
C LYS A 72 3.16 -8.51 10.00
N GLU A 73 2.71 -9.46 10.81
CA GLU A 73 1.41 -9.50 11.47
C GLU A 73 1.25 -8.30 12.40
N LEU A 74 2.28 -8.00 13.19
CA LEU A 74 2.32 -6.84 14.08
C LEU A 74 2.31 -5.53 13.29
N LEU A 75 3.10 -5.41 12.22
CA LEU A 75 3.08 -4.23 11.35
C LEU A 75 1.66 -3.92 10.84
N ARG A 76 0.91 -4.95 10.42
CA ARG A 76 -0.41 -4.81 9.80
C ARG A 76 -1.44 -4.19 10.73
N SER A 77 -1.49 -4.61 11.99
CA SER A 77 -2.41 -4.06 12.99
C SER A 77 -1.91 -2.72 13.53
N LEU A 78 -0.62 -2.66 13.88
CA LEU A 78 -0.05 -1.53 14.63
C LEU A 78 -0.07 -0.23 13.85
N ARG A 79 0.09 -0.26 12.52
CA ARG A 79 0.08 0.96 11.69
C ARG A 79 -1.23 1.74 11.77
N PHE A 80 -2.37 1.05 11.83
CA PHE A 80 -3.68 1.70 11.94
C PHE A 80 -3.97 2.11 13.39
N GLU A 81 -3.58 1.27 14.35
CA GLU A 81 -3.72 1.58 15.78
C GLU A 81 -2.97 2.87 16.15
N LEU A 82 -1.71 3.00 15.74
CA LEU A 82 -0.91 4.20 15.99
C LEU A 82 -1.48 5.42 15.26
N THR A 83 -1.96 5.25 14.03
CA THR A 83 -2.61 6.34 13.28
C THR A 83 -3.82 6.87 14.02
N LEU A 84 -4.69 6.01 14.53
CA LEU A 84 -5.90 6.40 15.24
C LEU A 84 -5.59 7.07 16.58
N ARG A 85 -4.57 6.58 17.30
CA ARG A 85 -4.15 7.15 18.58
C ARG A 85 -3.68 8.59 18.49
N ASP A 86 -3.06 9.00 17.37
CA ASP A 86 -2.66 10.39 17.15
C ASP A 86 -3.86 11.36 17.11
N TYR A 87 -5.07 10.84 16.86
CA TYR A 87 -6.33 11.59 16.92
C TYR A 87 -7.11 11.36 18.22
N GLY A 88 -6.50 10.73 19.22
CA GLY A 88 -7.14 10.41 20.50
C GLY A 88 -8.12 9.24 20.44
N ILE A 89 -8.10 8.44 19.38
CA ILE A 89 -8.99 7.28 19.20
C ILE A 89 -8.27 6.03 19.70
N ASP A 90 -8.52 5.64 20.96
CA ASP A 90 -8.01 4.40 21.54
C ASP A 90 -9.05 3.26 21.41
N ASP A 91 -9.21 2.76 20.18
CA ASP A 91 -10.14 1.69 19.81
C ASP A 91 -9.41 0.60 19.01
N PRO A 92 -8.82 -0.41 19.69
CA PRO A 92 -8.11 -1.50 19.03
C PRO A 92 -9.00 -2.34 18.11
N ALA A 93 -10.30 -2.45 18.41
CA ALA A 93 -11.24 -3.20 17.58
C ALA A 93 -11.47 -2.48 16.25
N LEU A 94 -11.61 -1.15 16.27
CA LEU A 94 -11.64 -0.34 15.06
C LEU A 94 -10.34 -0.47 14.25
N ALA A 95 -9.18 -0.35 14.91
CA ALA A 95 -7.89 -0.47 14.23
C ALA A 95 -7.75 -1.81 13.50
N HIS A 96 -8.13 -2.90 14.17
CA HIS A 96 -8.15 -4.24 13.59
C HIS A 96 -9.14 -4.35 12.42
N ALA A 97 -10.36 -3.81 12.55
CA ALA A 97 -11.36 -3.82 11.50
C ALA A 97 -10.89 -3.05 10.25
N ILE A 98 -10.28 -1.87 10.43
CA ILE A 98 -9.67 -1.10 9.34
C ILE A 98 -8.53 -1.89 8.69
N GLY A 99 -7.66 -2.50 9.50
CA GLY A 99 -6.53 -3.29 8.99
C GLY A 99 -6.97 -4.49 8.16
N HIS A 100 -8.04 -5.18 8.60
CA HIS A 100 -8.66 -6.27 7.85
C HIS A 100 -9.26 -5.75 6.54
N GLU A 101 -10.08 -4.69 6.61
CA GLU A 101 -10.72 -4.10 5.43
C GLU A 101 -9.69 -3.67 4.38
N TYR A 102 -8.62 -2.98 4.79
CA TYR A 102 -7.54 -2.57 3.89
C TYR A 102 -6.94 -3.77 3.14
N VAL A 103 -6.71 -4.89 3.83
CA VAL A 103 -6.17 -6.10 3.20
C VAL A 103 -7.17 -6.71 2.22
N THR A 104 -8.46 -6.65 2.53
CA THR A 104 -9.53 -7.13 1.65
C THR A 104 -9.68 -6.29 0.39
N ILE A 105 -9.65 -4.95 0.50
CA ILE A 105 -9.96 -4.04 -0.63
C ILE A 105 -8.73 -3.61 -1.42
N SER A 106 -7.54 -3.56 -0.82
CA SER A 106 -6.32 -3.15 -1.52
C SER A 106 -6.01 -3.97 -2.80
N PRO A 107 -6.21 -5.31 -2.87
CA PRO A 107 -5.99 -6.05 -4.10
C PRO A 107 -7.09 -5.91 -5.15
N THR A 108 -8.22 -5.27 -4.83
CA THR A 108 -9.35 -5.09 -5.77
C THR A 108 -9.25 -3.80 -6.59
N LYS A 109 -8.39 -2.87 -6.17
CA LYS A 109 -8.03 -1.69 -6.96
C LYS A 109 -7.22 -2.15 -8.16
N THR A 110 -7.36 -1.56 -9.34
CA THR A 110 -6.81 -2.15 -10.59
C THR A 110 -5.97 -1.20 -11.43
N ARG A 111 -5.58 -0.04 -10.87
CA ARG A 111 -4.78 0.93 -11.63
C ARG A 111 -3.38 0.39 -11.86
N LEU A 112 -2.92 0.57 -13.09
CA LEU A 112 -1.56 0.25 -13.53
C LEU A 112 -0.90 1.50 -14.06
N PHE A 113 0.43 1.52 -14.10
CA PHE A 113 1.12 2.55 -14.84
C PHE A 113 0.76 2.52 -16.33
N PRO A 114 0.78 3.67 -17.01
CA PRO A 114 0.52 3.72 -18.45
C PRO A 114 1.36 2.71 -19.21
N ASN A 115 0.74 2.04 -20.18
CA ASN A 115 1.35 1.05 -21.06
C ASN A 115 1.80 -0.27 -20.38
N ALA A 116 1.55 -0.52 -19.09
CA ALA A 116 1.96 -1.77 -18.42
C ALA A 116 1.56 -3.01 -19.23
N HIS A 117 0.29 -3.14 -19.62
CA HIS A 117 -0.19 -4.25 -20.45
C HIS A 117 0.47 -4.30 -21.83
N ALA A 118 0.62 -3.15 -22.51
CA ALA A 118 1.20 -3.08 -23.85
C ALA A 118 2.68 -3.51 -23.84
N THR A 119 3.45 -3.04 -22.85
CA THR A 119 4.84 -3.40 -22.63
C THR A 119 4.99 -4.89 -22.35
N LEU A 120 4.17 -5.44 -21.44
CA LEU A 120 4.19 -6.87 -21.13
C LEU A 120 3.83 -7.73 -22.36
N ALA A 121 2.79 -7.35 -23.11
CA ALA A 121 2.39 -8.06 -24.32
C ALA A 121 3.45 -7.99 -25.44
N TYR A 122 4.22 -6.91 -25.51
CA TYR A 122 5.34 -6.79 -26.44
C TYR A 122 6.50 -7.70 -26.04
N LEU A 123 6.88 -7.69 -24.76
CA LEU A 123 8.01 -8.47 -24.24
C LEU A 123 7.75 -9.97 -24.18
N GLN A 124 6.50 -10.39 -23.99
CA GLN A 124 6.11 -11.80 -24.02
C GLN A 124 6.37 -12.47 -25.39
N LYS A 125 6.40 -11.68 -26.48
CA LYS A 125 6.60 -12.18 -27.84
C LYS A 125 8.08 -12.30 -28.25
N GLN A 126 9.01 -11.87 -27.39
CA GLN A 126 10.46 -11.85 -27.66
C GLN A 126 11.12 -13.18 -27.34
#